data_AF-A0A6J5XBX4-F1
#
_entry.id   AF-A0A6J5XBX4-F1
#
_cell.length_a   1.000
_cell.length_b   1.000
_cell.length_c   1.000
_cell.angle_alpha   90.00
_cell.angle_beta   90.00
_cell.angle_gamma   90.00
#
_symmetry.space_group_name_H-M   'P 1'
#
loop_
_entity.id
_entity.type
_entity.pdbx_description
1 polymer ?
#
loop_
_entity_poly.entity_id
_entity_poly.type
_entity_poly.pdbx_seq_one_letter_code
_entity_poly.pdbx_strand_id
1 'polypeptide(L)'
;MMLLWLFSSRRGRRSQAITVDMVMSMILNPQESHSNSRTKGKDCRKVKMAPRCFALFTIFVFAIIPHIQGIATNDQRAQISVRSSPFETALAVLQEQIGYKFRKPGLLRRSMTHASFSEENNRALSILGANVIETSASLRLLEKDLEISAKELNRRVSELSKVESSCAADGLRLGLHKVVRVSPKTNSTTPLVVCGAFRAIFGAIAIDLGKSDDAGSYFWGVHGGQVGGALAM
;
A
#
# COMPACT_ATOMS: atom_id res chain seq x y z
N MET A 1 12.58 -62.76 24.56
CA MET A 1 13.72 -62.42 23.68
C MET A 1 13.25 -61.35 22.72
N MET A 2 13.71 -60.10 22.71
CA MET A 2 14.99 -59.50 23.16
C MET A 2 16.22 -59.99 22.37
N LEU A 3 16.78 -59.06 21.60
CA LEU A 3 18.14 -58.88 21.02
C LEU A 3 18.02 -58.48 19.53
N LEU A 4 18.06 -57.20 19.21
CA LEU A 4 19.28 -56.39 19.00
C LEU A 4 20.31 -57.07 18.07
N TRP A 5 20.48 -56.45 16.90
CA TRP A 5 21.80 -56.22 16.33
C TRP A 5 21.96 -54.71 16.12
N LEU A 6 23.08 -54.16 16.62
CA LEU A 6 23.49 -52.77 16.53
C LEU A 6 24.91 -52.71 15.91
N PHE A 7 25.40 -51.49 15.63
CA PHE A 7 26.72 -51.14 15.09
C PHE A 7 26.94 -51.37 13.56
N SER A 8 27.56 -50.45 12.79
CA SER A 8 27.91 -49.03 13.08
C SER A 8 28.36 -48.22 11.83
N SER A 9 27.95 -46.94 11.77
CA SER A 9 28.71 -45.74 11.31
C SER A 9 29.58 -45.81 10.02
N ARG A 10 29.25 -45.09 8.93
CA ARG A 10 29.72 -43.70 8.57
C ARG A 10 29.32 -43.35 7.10
N ARG A 11 29.31 -42.11 6.55
CA ARG A 11 29.54 -40.71 7.02
C ARG A 11 28.95 -39.69 5.98
N GLY A 12 28.00 -38.84 6.38
CA GLY A 12 27.62 -37.58 5.67
C GLY A 12 26.60 -37.75 4.53
N ARG A 13 25.58 -36.90 4.36
CA ARG A 13 25.57 -35.42 4.38
C ARG A 13 24.17 -34.92 4.83
N ARG A 14 24.10 -33.82 5.61
CA ARG A 14 22.82 -33.28 6.12
C ARG A 14 22.05 -32.56 5.00
N SER A 15 20.85 -33.05 4.66
CA SER A 15 19.79 -32.22 4.08
C SER A 15 18.80 -31.89 5.20
N GLN A 16 18.70 -30.61 5.57
CA GLN A 16 17.65 -30.16 6.47
C GLN A 16 16.35 -30.04 5.67
N ALA A 17 15.41 -30.95 5.91
CA ALA A 17 14.03 -30.74 5.50
C ALA A 17 13.45 -29.62 6.37
N ILE A 18 13.24 -28.45 5.78
CA ILE A 18 12.55 -27.33 6.45
C ILE A 18 11.05 -27.63 6.39
N THR A 19 10.49 -28.12 7.49
CA THR A 19 9.05 -28.26 7.65
C THR A 19 8.39 -26.89 7.81
N VAL A 20 7.16 -26.76 7.31
CA VAL A 20 6.46 -25.47 7.18
C VAL A 20 6.09 -24.85 8.54
N ASP A 21 6.10 -25.64 9.61
CA ASP A 21 5.81 -25.23 11.00
C ASP A 21 6.75 -24.13 11.54
N MET A 22 7.98 -24.02 11.02
CA MET A 22 8.96 -23.07 11.57
C MET A 22 8.61 -21.60 11.27
N VAL A 23 7.78 -21.34 10.25
CA VAL A 23 7.39 -19.97 9.86
C VAL A 23 6.30 -19.39 10.79
N MET A 24 5.44 -20.22 11.39
CA MET A 24 4.42 -19.75 12.34
C MET A 24 4.96 -19.47 13.75
N SER A 25 6.11 -20.03 14.12
CA SER A 25 6.70 -19.86 15.46
C SER A 25 7.46 -18.53 15.67
N MET A 26 7.55 -17.68 14.64
CA MET A 26 8.16 -16.34 14.73
C MET A 26 7.16 -15.19 14.95
N ILE A 27 5.85 -15.47 15.00
CA ILE A 27 4.80 -14.47 15.24
C ILE A 27 3.99 -14.82 16.49
N LEU A 28 4.66 -15.05 17.63
CA LEU A 28 4.07 -15.01 18.98
C LEU A 28 5.18 -15.00 20.06
N ASN A 29 5.87 -13.87 20.22
CA ASN A 29 6.71 -13.65 21.40
C ASN A 29 6.71 -12.16 21.81
N PRO A 30 5.76 -11.72 22.66
CA PRO A 30 5.72 -10.37 23.19
C PRO A 30 6.91 -10.14 24.14
N GLN A 31 7.70 -9.10 23.88
CA GLN A 31 8.72 -8.66 24.84
C GLN A 31 8.05 -8.02 26.06
N GLU A 32 8.11 -8.75 27.19
CA GLU A 32 7.54 -8.34 28.46
C GLU A 32 8.42 -7.27 29.15
N SER A 33 8.18 -6.00 28.83
CA SER A 33 8.87 -4.86 29.45
C SER A 33 8.21 -4.45 30.77
N HIS A 34 8.49 -5.23 31.82
CA HIS A 34 7.97 -5.00 33.17
C HIS A 34 8.57 -3.73 33.83
N SER A 35 8.07 -2.54 33.43
CA SER A 35 8.41 -1.28 34.09
C SER A 35 7.64 -1.15 35.41
N ASN A 36 8.37 -1.23 36.51
CA ASN A 36 7.83 -1.12 37.87
C ASN A 36 7.54 0.36 38.21
N SER A 37 6.28 0.78 38.13
CA SER A 37 5.82 2.06 38.70
C SER A 37 4.76 1.85 39.77
N ARG A 38 5.11 2.26 40.99
CA ARG A 38 4.36 2.00 42.23
C ARG A 38 3.16 2.93 42.34
N THR A 39 2.01 2.34 42.66
CA THR A 39 0.74 3.06 42.90
C THR A 39 0.81 3.99 44.11
N LYS A 40 0.26 5.21 43.95
CA LYS A 40 -0.33 6.02 45.03
C LYS A 40 -1.57 6.72 44.47
N GLY A 41 -2.73 6.42 45.06
CA GLY A 41 -4.02 7.02 44.67
C GLY A 41 -4.34 8.31 45.43
N LYS A 42 -5.65 8.61 45.50
CA LYS A 42 -6.29 9.91 45.79
C LYS A 42 -6.27 10.83 44.55
N ASP A 43 -7.31 11.58 44.21
CA ASP A 43 -8.55 11.91 44.94
C ASP A 43 -9.80 11.75 44.04
N CYS A 44 -10.94 11.39 44.62
CA CYS A 44 -12.21 11.25 43.90
C CYS A 44 -13.11 12.44 44.28
N ARG A 45 -13.20 13.46 43.41
CA ARG A 45 -13.92 14.70 43.75
C ARG A 45 -14.90 15.17 42.67
N LYS A 46 -16.16 14.75 42.88
CA LYS A 46 -17.42 15.43 42.56
C LYS A 46 -17.59 16.04 41.17
N VAL A 47 -18.43 15.36 40.39
CA VAL A 47 -19.38 15.94 39.43
C VAL A 47 -20.03 17.20 40.01
N LYS A 48 -20.08 18.27 39.22
CA LYS A 48 -21.09 19.33 39.34
C LYS A 48 -21.48 19.83 37.95
N MET A 49 -22.52 19.23 37.39
CA MET A 49 -23.26 19.80 36.27
C MET A 49 -24.23 20.85 36.85
N ALA A 50 -24.24 22.08 36.30
CA ALA A 50 -25.25 23.09 36.61
C ALA A 50 -25.60 23.88 35.34
N PRO A 51 -26.88 24.19 35.07
CA PRO A 51 -27.30 24.66 33.74
C PRO A 51 -27.91 26.07 33.72
N ARG A 52 -28.27 26.52 32.51
CA ARG A 52 -29.15 27.67 32.18
C ARG A 52 -28.54 29.06 32.33
N CYS A 53 -28.65 29.87 31.27
CA CYS A 53 -29.67 30.92 31.29
C CYS A 53 -30.15 31.31 29.88
N PHE A 54 -31.44 31.63 29.82
CA PHE A 54 -32.20 32.04 28.64
C PHE A 54 -31.88 33.51 28.31
N ALA A 55 -31.74 33.86 27.03
CA ALA A 55 -31.88 35.23 26.56
C ALA A 55 -32.40 35.24 25.12
N LEU A 56 -33.72 35.16 24.98
CA LEU A 56 -34.39 35.58 23.75
C LEU A 56 -34.34 37.11 23.68
N PHE A 57 -33.90 37.67 22.56
CA PHE A 57 -34.25 39.05 22.20
C PHE A 57 -34.65 39.11 20.72
N THR A 58 -35.55 40.04 20.44
CA THR A 58 -36.56 39.92 19.38
C THR A 58 -36.27 40.73 18.12
N ILE A 59 -36.66 40.15 16.98
CA ILE A 59 -37.34 40.83 15.84
C ILE A 59 -36.52 41.89 15.06
N PHE A 60 -36.08 41.46 13.87
CA PHE A 60 -36.50 42.00 12.57
C PHE A 60 -36.51 43.53 12.37
N VAL A 61 -35.57 44.03 11.56
CA VAL A 61 -35.78 45.21 10.70
C VAL A 61 -35.32 44.87 9.29
N PHE A 62 -36.25 44.81 8.34
CA PHE A 62 -35.96 44.81 6.91
C PHE A 62 -35.66 46.25 6.47
N ALA A 63 -34.51 46.47 5.85
CA ALA A 63 -34.24 47.68 5.07
C ALA A 63 -33.48 47.29 3.80
N ILE A 64 -34.07 47.63 2.65
CA ILE A 64 -33.58 47.26 1.32
C ILE A 64 -32.41 48.18 0.94
N ILE A 65 -31.28 47.61 0.52
CA ILE A 65 -30.18 48.32 -0.15
C ILE A 65 -29.82 47.54 -1.43
N PRO A 66 -29.71 48.19 -2.60
CA PRO A 66 -29.73 47.51 -3.89
C PRO A 66 -28.38 46.90 -4.31
N HIS A 67 -28.46 45.64 -4.76
CA HIS A 67 -27.93 45.20 -6.06
C HIS A 67 -26.66 45.91 -6.60
N ILE A 68 -25.49 45.55 -6.05
CA ILE A 68 -24.21 45.69 -6.76
C ILE A 68 -23.91 44.34 -7.44
N GLN A 69 -24.12 44.26 -8.75
CA GLN A 69 -23.64 43.15 -9.57
C GLN A 69 -22.13 43.26 -9.77
N GLY A 70 -21.37 42.96 -8.71
CA GLY A 70 -20.00 42.52 -8.86
C GLY A 70 -19.98 41.11 -9.40
N ILE A 71 -20.02 40.94 -10.73
CA ILE A 71 -19.69 39.66 -11.38
C ILE A 71 -18.17 39.46 -11.25
N ALA A 72 -17.73 39.15 -10.04
CA ALA A 72 -16.51 38.40 -9.83
C ALA A 72 -16.82 36.95 -10.22
N THR A 73 -16.64 36.64 -11.51
CA THR A 73 -16.50 35.23 -11.92
C THR A 73 -15.42 34.62 -11.06
N ASN A 74 -15.79 33.64 -10.24
CA ASN A 74 -14.88 32.93 -9.35
C ASN A 74 -14.02 31.95 -10.15
N ASP A 75 -13.19 32.51 -11.03
CA ASP A 75 -12.24 31.80 -11.90
C ASP A 75 -10.91 31.50 -11.18
N GLN A 76 -10.90 31.63 -9.84
CA GLN A 76 -9.79 31.18 -9.01
C GLN A 76 -9.68 29.64 -8.91
N ARG A 77 -10.67 28.89 -9.44
CA ARG A 77 -10.59 27.44 -9.54
C ARG A 77 -9.72 26.94 -10.70
N ALA A 78 -9.39 27.79 -11.68
CA ALA A 78 -8.56 27.44 -12.83
C ALA A 78 -7.05 27.73 -12.62
N GLN A 79 -6.67 28.73 -11.82
CA GLN A 79 -5.27 29.19 -11.73
C GLN A 79 -4.31 28.33 -10.89
N ILE A 80 -4.82 27.39 -10.08
CA ILE A 80 -3.95 26.47 -9.30
C ILE A 80 -3.21 25.46 -10.21
N SER A 81 -3.65 25.29 -11.46
CA SER A 81 -3.07 24.35 -12.44
C SER A 81 -1.72 24.79 -13.03
N VAL A 82 -1.28 26.05 -12.83
CA VAL A 82 -0.28 26.70 -13.69
C VAL A 82 1.19 26.46 -13.26
N ARG A 83 1.46 25.69 -12.20
CA ARG A 83 2.85 25.30 -11.83
C ARG A 83 3.00 23.95 -11.13
N SER A 84 2.33 22.92 -11.65
CA SER A 84 2.62 21.53 -11.27
C SER A 84 4.11 21.21 -11.43
N SER A 85 4.74 20.66 -10.39
CA SER A 85 6.15 20.26 -10.49
C SER A 85 6.33 19.11 -11.48
N PRO A 86 7.52 18.90 -12.07
CA PRO A 86 7.77 17.78 -12.99
C PRO A 86 7.41 16.42 -12.37
N PHE A 87 7.54 16.28 -11.05
CA PHE A 87 7.13 15.09 -10.32
C PHE A 87 5.61 14.92 -10.28
N GLU A 88 4.85 15.97 -9.95
CA GLU A 88 3.37 15.90 -9.96
C GLU A 88 2.81 15.61 -11.36
N THR A 89 3.42 16.17 -12.41
CA THR A 89 3.09 15.84 -13.81
C THR A 89 3.38 14.36 -14.13
N ALA A 90 4.50 13.82 -13.67
CA ALA A 90 4.82 12.40 -13.81
C ALA A 90 3.83 11.49 -13.04
N LEU A 91 3.39 11.90 -11.83
CA LEU A 91 2.34 11.20 -11.08
C LEU A 91 0.98 11.27 -11.80
N ALA A 92 0.66 12.38 -12.46
CA ALA A 92 -0.56 12.50 -13.26
C ALA A 92 -0.57 11.54 -14.46
N VAL A 93 0.54 11.44 -15.21
CA VAL A 93 0.72 10.47 -16.30
C VAL A 93 0.64 9.04 -15.78
N LEU A 94 1.30 8.74 -14.66
CA LEU A 94 1.29 7.41 -14.06
C LEU A 94 -0.13 6.95 -13.67
N GLN A 95 -0.98 7.87 -13.20
CA GLN A 95 -2.40 7.55 -12.94
C GLN A 95 -3.16 7.13 -14.20
N GLU A 96 -2.92 7.77 -15.34
CA GLU A 96 -3.54 7.34 -16.61
C GLU A 96 -3.03 5.96 -17.04
N GLN A 97 -1.72 5.69 -16.91
CA GLN A 97 -1.12 4.40 -17.26
C GLN A 97 -1.62 3.24 -16.38
N ILE A 98 -1.97 3.50 -15.13
CA ILE A 98 -2.58 2.51 -14.22
C ILE A 98 -4.11 2.42 -14.46
N GLY A 99 -4.72 3.43 -15.07
CA GLY A 99 -6.18 3.57 -15.16
C GLY A 99 -6.85 3.94 -13.83
N TYR A 100 -6.11 4.47 -12.85
CA TYR A 100 -6.62 4.77 -11.51
C TYR A 100 -6.38 6.23 -11.09
N LYS A 101 -7.45 6.93 -10.70
CA LYS A 101 -7.41 8.28 -10.13
C LYS A 101 -7.48 8.21 -8.61
N PHE A 102 -6.41 8.63 -7.93
CA PHE A 102 -6.34 8.68 -6.48
C PHE A 102 -7.21 9.80 -5.91
N ARG A 103 -8.08 9.45 -4.96
CA ARG A 103 -8.83 10.37 -4.11
C ARG A 103 -7.89 11.10 -3.15
N LYS A 104 -6.85 10.41 -2.67
CA LYS A 104 -5.77 10.96 -1.83
C LYS A 104 -4.45 10.89 -2.61
N PRO A 105 -4.09 11.91 -3.43
CA PRO A 105 -2.87 11.87 -4.27
C PRO A 105 -1.57 11.72 -3.47
N GLY A 106 -1.57 12.11 -2.18
CA GLY A 106 -0.46 11.85 -1.26
C GLY A 106 -0.09 10.37 -1.09
N LEU A 107 -1.04 9.44 -1.30
CA LEU A 107 -0.75 8.00 -1.28
C LEU A 107 0.16 7.59 -2.44
N LEU A 108 -0.18 7.98 -3.68
CA LEU A 108 0.67 7.73 -4.85
C LEU A 108 2.04 8.42 -4.73
N ARG A 109 2.05 9.66 -4.22
CA ARG A 109 3.27 10.41 -3.90
C ARG A 109 4.19 9.60 -2.97
N ARG A 110 3.61 8.96 -1.95
CA ARG A 110 4.33 8.11 -1.00
C ARG A 110 4.77 6.80 -1.64
N SER A 111 3.95 6.15 -2.48
CA SER A 111 4.33 4.94 -3.24
C SER A 111 5.57 5.16 -4.11
N MET A 112 5.69 6.34 -4.72
CA MET A 112 6.86 6.75 -5.51
C MET A 112 8.01 7.34 -4.66
N THR A 113 8.09 7.00 -3.37
CA THR A 113 9.15 7.48 -2.47
C THR A 113 9.85 6.31 -1.78
N HIS A 114 11.11 6.04 -2.15
CA HIS A 114 11.91 4.98 -1.56
C HIS A 114 12.42 5.35 -0.15
N ALA A 115 12.67 4.34 0.69
CA ALA A 115 13.16 4.53 2.06
C ALA A 115 14.52 5.25 2.15
N SER A 116 15.33 5.24 1.08
CA SER A 116 16.56 6.02 1.06
C SER A 116 16.37 7.51 0.76
N PHE A 117 15.18 7.95 0.36
CA PHE A 117 14.85 9.36 0.09
C PHE A 117 14.16 10.05 1.28
N SER A 118 13.33 9.33 2.05
CA SER A 118 12.59 9.90 3.18
C SER A 118 12.12 8.81 4.16
N GLU A 119 11.88 9.20 5.42
CA GLU A 119 11.12 8.41 6.39
C GLU A 119 9.65 8.22 5.97
N GLU A 120 9.06 9.18 5.25
CA GLU A 120 7.73 9.02 4.64
C GLU A 120 7.84 8.25 3.31
N ASN A 121 8.12 6.95 3.40
CA ASN A 121 8.37 6.09 2.26
C ASN A 121 7.31 5.01 1.99
N ASN A 122 7.53 4.31 0.88
CA ASN A 122 6.72 3.26 0.32
C ASN A 122 6.86 1.88 0.97
N ARG A 123 7.74 1.67 1.96
CA ARG A 123 8.04 0.31 2.48
C ARG A 123 6.80 -0.40 3.02
N ALA A 124 5.98 0.27 3.81
CA ALA A 124 4.72 -0.29 4.33
C ALA A 124 3.69 -0.56 3.22
N LEU A 125 3.58 0.36 2.26
CA LEU A 125 2.68 0.22 1.10
C LEU A 125 3.13 -0.95 0.19
N SER A 126 4.43 -1.17 0.04
CA SER A 126 4.98 -2.29 -0.73
C SER A 126 4.70 -3.64 -0.09
N ILE A 127 4.67 -3.73 1.24
CA ILE A 127 4.31 -4.97 1.96
C ILE A 127 2.82 -5.26 1.75
N LEU A 128 1.95 -4.28 1.98
CA LEU A 128 0.52 -4.42 1.73
C LEU A 128 0.23 -4.79 0.25
N GLY A 129 0.91 -4.12 -0.68
CA GLY A 129 0.76 -4.37 -2.12
C GLY A 129 1.24 -5.75 -2.57
N ALA A 130 2.27 -6.32 -1.93
CA ALA A 130 2.66 -7.72 -2.17
C ALA A 130 1.51 -8.66 -1.81
N ASN A 131 0.93 -8.50 -0.62
CA ASN A 131 -0.19 -9.32 -0.16
C ASN A 131 -1.42 -9.15 -1.09
N VAL A 132 -1.76 -7.93 -1.50
CA VAL A 132 -2.86 -7.67 -2.46
C VAL A 132 -2.65 -8.40 -3.79
N ILE A 133 -1.43 -8.38 -4.33
CA ILE A 133 -1.09 -9.10 -5.57
C ILE A 133 -1.18 -10.62 -5.37
N GLU A 134 -0.64 -11.16 -4.27
CA GLU A 134 -0.65 -12.61 -4.00
C GLU A 134 -2.06 -13.15 -3.71
N THR A 135 -2.89 -12.39 -2.98
CA THR A 135 -4.31 -12.70 -2.78
C THR A 135 -5.08 -12.65 -4.10
N SER A 136 -4.90 -11.60 -4.92
CA SER A 136 -5.56 -11.48 -6.23
C SER A 136 -5.10 -12.57 -7.22
N ALA A 137 -3.82 -12.96 -7.18
CA ALA A 137 -3.28 -14.11 -7.89
C ALA A 137 -3.95 -15.42 -7.47
N SER A 138 -4.04 -15.67 -6.16
CA SER A 138 -4.64 -16.88 -5.60
C SER A 138 -6.12 -17.00 -5.96
N LEU A 139 -6.89 -15.92 -5.76
CA LEU A 139 -8.31 -15.86 -6.09
C LEU A 139 -8.56 -16.16 -7.58
N ARG A 140 -7.88 -15.45 -8.50
CA ARG A 140 -8.07 -15.63 -9.95
C ARG A 140 -7.61 -16.99 -10.47
N LEU A 141 -6.73 -17.70 -9.74
CA LEU A 141 -6.34 -19.07 -10.07
C LEU A 141 -7.43 -20.06 -9.62
N LEU A 142 -7.94 -19.92 -8.39
CA LEU A 142 -9.01 -20.76 -7.85
C LEU A 142 -10.36 -20.56 -8.58
N GLU A 143 -10.69 -19.33 -8.99
CA GLU A 143 -11.85 -19.04 -9.84
C GLU A 143 -11.85 -19.78 -11.19
N LYS A 144 -10.67 -20.16 -11.68
CA LYS A 144 -10.50 -20.90 -12.96
C LYS A 144 -10.42 -22.40 -12.76
N ASP A 145 -9.87 -22.84 -11.64
CA ASP A 145 -9.60 -24.24 -11.33
C ASP A 145 -9.59 -24.43 -9.81
N LEU A 146 -10.72 -24.93 -9.26
CA LEU A 146 -10.86 -25.22 -7.84
C LEU A 146 -10.11 -26.51 -7.42
N GLU A 147 -9.76 -27.37 -8.38
CA GLU A 147 -9.06 -28.65 -8.15
C GLU A 147 -7.52 -28.48 -8.24
N ILE A 148 -7.03 -27.24 -8.41
CA ILE A 148 -5.60 -26.92 -8.47
C ILE A 148 -4.89 -27.36 -7.18
N SER A 149 -3.88 -28.23 -7.33
CA SER A 149 -3.11 -28.68 -6.16
C SER A 149 -2.43 -27.49 -5.45
N ALA A 150 -2.40 -27.50 -4.12
CA ALA A 150 -1.78 -26.44 -3.33
C ALA A 150 -0.31 -26.16 -3.71
N LYS A 151 0.43 -27.18 -4.17
CA LYS A 151 1.80 -27.03 -4.69
C LYS A 151 1.84 -26.19 -5.97
N GLU A 152 0.92 -26.44 -6.90
CA GLU A 152 0.85 -25.74 -8.17
C GLU A 152 0.30 -24.31 -8.01
N LEU A 153 -0.70 -24.13 -7.14
CA LEU A 153 -1.20 -22.80 -6.75
C LEU A 153 -0.07 -21.94 -6.21
N ASN A 154 0.66 -22.42 -5.19
CA ASN A 154 1.78 -21.70 -4.58
C ASN A 154 2.90 -21.40 -5.60
N ARG A 155 3.19 -22.33 -6.53
CA ARG A 155 4.17 -22.09 -7.61
C ARG A 155 3.74 -20.93 -8.50
N ARG A 156 2.51 -20.93 -9.01
CA ARG A 156 2.00 -19.89 -9.91
C ARG A 156 1.90 -18.53 -9.21
N VAL A 157 1.44 -18.48 -7.96
CA VAL A 157 1.39 -17.24 -7.16
C VAL A 157 2.79 -16.67 -6.96
N SER A 158 3.77 -17.53 -6.60
CA SER A 158 5.18 -17.11 -6.42
C SER A 158 5.81 -16.59 -7.71
N GLU A 159 5.43 -17.12 -8.88
CA GLU A 159 5.91 -16.64 -10.18
C GLU A 159 5.37 -15.24 -10.51
N LEU A 160 4.11 -14.97 -10.18
CA LEU A 160 3.46 -13.67 -10.34
C LEU A 160 4.00 -12.62 -9.35
N SER A 161 4.37 -13.02 -8.12
CA SER A 161 4.95 -12.08 -7.15
C SER A 161 6.47 -11.92 -7.25
N LYS A 162 7.15 -12.74 -8.07
CA LYS A 162 8.62 -12.74 -8.23
C LYS A 162 9.19 -11.38 -8.64
N VAL A 163 10.28 -10.98 -7.99
CA VAL A 163 10.84 -9.62 -8.11
C VAL A 163 11.25 -9.29 -9.54
N GLU A 164 12.22 -10.03 -10.10
CA GLU A 164 12.88 -9.67 -11.36
C GLU A 164 11.98 -9.91 -12.60
N SER A 165 11.27 -11.04 -12.64
CA SER A 165 10.52 -11.48 -13.82
C SER A 165 9.08 -10.95 -13.91
N SER A 166 8.54 -10.37 -12.83
CA SER A 166 7.17 -9.86 -12.78
C SER A 166 7.15 -8.37 -12.37
N CYS A 167 7.12 -8.05 -11.08
CA CYS A 167 6.89 -6.67 -10.62
C CYS A 167 8.00 -5.67 -11.02
N ALA A 168 9.27 -6.09 -11.14
CA ALA A 168 10.31 -5.22 -11.67
C ALA A 168 10.15 -5.00 -13.18
N ALA A 169 9.84 -6.06 -13.96
CA ALA A 169 9.61 -5.95 -15.39
C ALA A 169 8.41 -5.04 -15.71
N ASP A 170 7.28 -5.21 -15.01
CA ASP A 170 6.11 -4.35 -15.14
C ASP A 170 6.37 -2.91 -14.68
N GLY A 171 7.09 -2.74 -13.57
CA GLY A 171 7.49 -1.41 -13.11
C GLY A 171 8.49 -0.71 -14.05
N LEU A 172 9.35 -1.44 -14.75
CA LEU A 172 10.21 -0.89 -15.79
C LEU A 172 9.39 -0.48 -17.02
N ARG A 173 8.41 -1.29 -17.43
CA ARG A 173 7.47 -1.00 -18.53
C ARG A 173 6.58 0.23 -18.25
N LEU A 174 6.14 0.42 -17.00
CA LEU A 174 5.49 1.64 -16.52
C LEU A 174 6.46 2.84 -16.34
N GLY A 175 7.77 2.66 -16.56
CA GLY A 175 8.75 3.74 -16.41
C GLY A 175 9.01 4.17 -14.96
N LEU A 176 8.64 3.38 -13.95
CA LEU A 176 8.71 3.75 -12.53
C LEU A 176 10.13 4.15 -12.08
N HIS A 177 11.16 3.58 -12.69
CA HIS A 177 12.58 3.94 -12.46
C HIS A 177 12.90 5.42 -12.76
N LYS A 178 12.06 6.13 -13.53
CA LYS A 178 12.16 7.56 -13.83
C LYS A 178 11.34 8.44 -12.86
N VAL A 179 10.40 7.84 -12.13
CA VAL A 179 9.43 8.54 -11.26
C VAL A 179 9.77 8.35 -9.78
N VAL A 180 10.29 7.18 -9.39
CA VAL A 180 10.61 6.85 -8.00
C VAL A 180 11.72 7.75 -7.45
N ARG A 181 11.41 8.43 -6.35
CA ARG A 181 12.36 9.28 -5.63
C ARG A 181 13.27 8.42 -4.77
N VAL A 182 14.57 8.53 -5.02
CA VAL A 182 15.67 7.82 -4.35
C VAL A 182 16.76 8.82 -3.97
N SER A 183 17.58 8.51 -2.96
CA SER A 183 18.77 9.36 -2.70
C SER A 183 19.88 9.11 -3.73
N PRO A 184 20.84 10.05 -3.89
CA PRO A 184 21.93 9.92 -4.87
C PRO A 184 22.81 8.67 -4.74
N LYS A 185 22.74 7.95 -3.61
CA LYS A 185 23.47 6.70 -3.37
C LYS A 185 22.68 5.44 -3.74
N THR A 186 21.44 5.57 -4.21
CA THR A 186 20.55 4.46 -4.55
C THR A 186 20.20 4.50 -6.03
N ASN A 187 20.38 3.38 -6.73
CA ASN A 187 20.01 3.26 -8.14
C ASN A 187 18.50 2.99 -8.28
N SER A 188 17.78 3.87 -8.98
CA SER A 188 16.33 3.74 -9.19
C SER A 188 15.93 2.60 -10.13
N THR A 189 16.87 2.09 -10.93
CA THR A 189 16.69 0.96 -11.87
C THR A 189 16.89 -0.40 -11.19
N THR A 190 17.38 -0.45 -9.94
CA THR A 190 17.55 -1.72 -9.20
C THR A 190 16.19 -2.45 -9.07
N PRO A 191 16.09 -3.76 -9.43
CA PRO A 191 14.83 -4.50 -9.44
C PRO A 191 14.01 -4.41 -8.15
N LEU A 192 14.67 -4.46 -6.99
CA LEU A 192 14.03 -4.30 -5.68
C LEU A 192 13.39 -2.92 -5.47
N VAL A 193 14.00 -1.84 -5.97
CA VAL A 193 13.47 -0.47 -5.88
C VAL A 193 12.25 -0.32 -6.79
N VAL A 194 12.37 -0.80 -8.03
CA VAL A 194 11.29 -0.75 -9.03
C VAL A 194 10.10 -1.61 -8.59
N CYS A 195 10.32 -2.86 -8.20
CA CYS A 195 9.27 -3.75 -7.70
C CYS A 195 8.65 -3.23 -6.39
N GLY A 196 9.45 -2.63 -5.49
CA GLY A 196 8.93 -1.99 -4.28
C GLY A 196 7.98 -0.84 -4.57
N ALA A 197 8.35 0.04 -5.52
CA ALA A 197 7.48 1.11 -6.00
C ALA A 197 6.21 0.57 -6.69
N PHE A 198 6.36 -0.48 -7.53
CA PHE A 198 5.26 -1.15 -8.22
C PHE A 198 4.23 -1.73 -7.24
N ARG A 199 4.68 -2.56 -6.28
CA ARG A 199 3.81 -3.12 -5.22
C ARG A 199 3.15 -2.00 -4.42
N ALA A 200 3.90 -0.95 -4.07
CA ALA A 200 3.38 0.17 -3.31
C ALA A 200 2.26 0.96 -4.02
N ILE A 201 2.16 0.91 -5.36
CA ILE A 201 0.99 1.46 -6.06
C ILE A 201 -0.27 0.71 -5.64
N PHE A 202 -0.29 -0.62 -5.76
CA PHE A 202 -1.49 -1.42 -5.45
C PHE A 202 -1.83 -1.43 -3.97
N GLY A 203 -0.82 -1.39 -3.08
CA GLY A 203 -1.04 -1.16 -1.65
C GLY A 203 -1.65 0.21 -1.34
N ALA A 204 -1.28 1.26 -2.10
CA ALA A 204 -1.91 2.58 -1.99
C ALA A 204 -3.34 2.60 -2.55
N ILE A 205 -3.61 1.94 -3.68
CA ILE A 205 -4.97 1.80 -4.25
C ILE A 205 -5.89 1.08 -3.25
N ALA A 206 -5.41 0.01 -2.61
CA ALA A 206 -6.19 -0.71 -1.60
C ALA A 206 -6.58 0.18 -0.40
N ILE A 207 -5.69 1.07 0.05
CA ILE A 207 -5.97 2.05 1.12
C ILE A 207 -6.90 3.18 0.65
N ASP A 208 -6.79 3.61 -0.61
CA ASP A 208 -7.60 4.71 -1.15
C ASP A 208 -9.03 4.28 -1.49
N LEU A 209 -9.20 3.00 -1.88
CA LEU A 209 -10.51 2.35 -2.07
C LEU A 209 -11.11 1.78 -0.78
N GLY A 210 -10.27 1.39 0.19
CA GLY A 210 -10.69 0.62 1.36
C GLY A 210 -10.99 -0.86 1.07
N LYS A 211 -10.48 -1.40 -0.04
CA LYS A 211 -10.74 -2.77 -0.53
C LYS A 211 -9.51 -3.36 -1.21
N SER A 212 -9.10 -4.55 -0.81
CA SER A 212 -7.98 -5.30 -1.43
C SER A 212 -8.31 -5.79 -2.84
N ASP A 213 -9.52 -6.31 -3.03
CA ASP A 213 -9.84 -7.12 -4.20
C ASP A 213 -10.04 -6.23 -5.43
N ASP A 214 -10.76 -5.11 -5.25
CA ASP A 214 -10.86 -4.04 -6.25
C ASP A 214 -9.45 -3.53 -6.66
N ALA A 215 -8.49 -3.41 -5.72
CA ALA A 215 -7.11 -3.01 -6.03
C ALA A 215 -6.34 -4.07 -6.83
N GLY A 216 -6.63 -5.36 -6.59
CA GLY A 216 -6.12 -6.47 -7.40
C GLY A 216 -6.59 -6.42 -8.86
N SER A 217 -7.76 -5.87 -9.15
CA SER A 217 -8.23 -5.71 -10.53
C SER A 217 -7.34 -4.76 -11.36
N TYR A 218 -6.87 -3.66 -10.76
CA TYR A 218 -5.91 -2.75 -11.41
C TYR A 218 -4.55 -3.39 -11.64
N PHE A 219 -4.11 -4.28 -10.72
CA PHE A 219 -2.90 -5.08 -10.96
C PHE A 219 -3.05 -5.91 -12.23
N TRP A 220 -4.19 -6.58 -12.45
CA TRP A 220 -4.44 -7.36 -13.67
C TRP A 220 -4.66 -6.54 -14.95
N GLY A 221 -5.09 -5.28 -14.85
CA GLY A 221 -5.11 -4.37 -16.01
C GLY A 221 -3.69 -4.01 -16.46
N VAL A 222 -2.81 -3.76 -15.49
CA VAL A 222 -1.39 -3.47 -15.73
C VAL A 222 -0.64 -4.72 -16.19
N HIS A 223 -0.75 -5.82 -15.43
CA HIS A 223 0.01 -7.07 -15.62
C HIS A 223 -0.56 -7.91 -16.77
N GLY A 224 0.28 -8.27 -17.73
CA GLY A 224 -0.14 -9.01 -18.93
C GLY A 224 -0.56 -8.13 -20.13
N GLY A 225 -0.45 -6.80 -20.02
CA GLY A 225 -0.36 -5.93 -21.21
C GLY A 225 -1.65 -5.37 -21.79
N GLN A 226 -2.74 -5.26 -21.03
CA GLN A 226 -3.94 -4.51 -21.45
C GLN A 226 -3.88 -2.99 -21.13
N VAL A 227 -2.67 -2.43 -21.06
CA VAL A 227 -2.44 -0.98 -21.01
C VAL A 227 -2.02 -0.48 -22.40
N GLY A 228 -2.97 0.11 -23.13
CA GLY A 228 -2.66 0.88 -24.34
C GLY A 228 -2.75 0.13 -25.67
N GLY A 229 -3.95 -0.35 -26.02
CA GLY A 229 -4.38 -0.14 -27.40
C GLY A 229 -4.47 1.37 -27.66
N ALA A 230 -3.99 1.84 -28.81
CA ALA A 230 -3.77 3.25 -29.16
C ALA A 230 -2.60 3.96 -28.45
N LEU A 231 -1.37 3.65 -28.88
CA LEU A 231 -0.35 4.67 -29.20
C LEU A 231 0.61 4.09 -30.26
N ALA A 232 0.08 3.91 -31.47
CA ALA A 232 0.82 3.61 -32.68
C ALA A 232 0.24 4.46 -33.82
N MET A 233 0.73 5.70 -33.93
CA MET A 233 0.69 6.59 -35.08
C MET A 233 1.97 7.42 -35.06
#